data_AF-A0A5Q4ERK3-F1
#
_entry.id   AF-A0A5Q4ERK3-F1
#
_cell.length_a   1.000
_cell.length_b   1.000
_cell.length_c   1.000
_cell.angle_alpha   90.00
_cell.angle_beta   90.00
_cell.angle_gamma   90.00
#
_symmetry.space_group_name_H-M   'P 1'
#
loop_
_entity.id
_entity.type
_entity.pdbx_description
1 polymer ?
#
loop_
_entity_poly.entity_id
_entity_poly.type
_entity_poly.pdbx_seq_one_letter_code
_entity_poly.pdbx_strand_id
1 'polypeptide(L)'
;MNANEIILWADHLERLAAQAATDRLDRAPAPRGFLAWRGVIENDDSAQRSGAEPRLDELLWSAVCRPEELGASLDQALPERSDPGPLFPQSASAAIEVWTERDLCGLHALERLARQRRRDDWSRLVQNVARWHLEHTQPDNATNRPWALHVFLLLSHESDPPDPEPRLYAETLLHNCMVMQGRPDPLGALILIDAAATLREAIGAR
;
A
#
# COMPACT_ATOMS: atom_id res chain seq x y z
N MET A 1 12.91 14.77 2.98
CA MET A 1 12.22 15.59 1.95
C MET A 1 11.41 16.70 2.62
N ASN A 2 11.09 17.80 1.94
CA ASN A 2 10.19 18.84 2.45
C ASN A 2 8.74 18.68 1.94
N ALA A 3 7.79 19.45 2.48
CA ALA A 3 6.38 19.36 2.12
C ALA A 3 6.10 19.66 0.64
N ASN A 4 6.82 20.61 0.03
CA ASN A 4 6.68 20.92 -1.39
C ASN A 4 7.10 19.74 -2.27
N GLU A 5 8.16 19.02 -1.89
CA GLU A 5 8.58 17.80 -2.60
C GLU A 5 7.51 16.72 -2.56
N ILE A 6 6.82 16.54 -1.42
CA ILE A 6 5.70 15.59 -1.31
C ILE A 6 4.52 15.99 -2.21
N ILE A 7 4.20 17.28 -2.30
CA ILE A 7 3.15 17.77 -3.21
C ILE A 7 3.54 17.50 -4.67
N LEU A 8 4.79 17.76 -5.05
CA LEU A 8 5.29 17.47 -6.40
C LEU A 8 5.21 15.97 -6.72
N TRP A 9 5.49 15.11 -5.74
CA TRP A 9 5.28 13.66 -5.86
C TRP A 9 3.82 13.33 -6.09
N ALA A 10 2.90 13.83 -5.27
CA ALA A 10 1.46 13.58 -5.44
C ALA A 10 0.97 13.99 -6.84
N ASP A 11 1.34 15.18 -7.32
CA ASP A 11 1.02 15.65 -8.66
C ASP A 11 1.63 14.75 -9.76
N HIS A 12 2.85 14.23 -9.53
CA HIS A 12 3.52 13.34 -10.47
C HIS A 12 2.79 11.99 -10.60
N LEU A 13 2.41 11.38 -9.48
CA LEU A 13 1.68 10.11 -9.47
C LEU A 13 0.33 10.23 -10.18
N GLU A 14 -0.42 11.32 -9.95
CA GLU A 14 -1.68 11.60 -10.65
C GLU A 14 -1.48 11.73 -12.16
N ARG A 15 -0.44 12.45 -12.60
CA ARG A 15 -0.11 12.57 -14.04
C ARG A 15 0.22 11.23 -14.68
N LEU A 16 0.98 10.37 -13.98
CA LEU A 16 1.30 9.04 -14.48
C LEU A 16 0.07 8.14 -14.53
N ALA A 17 -0.78 8.18 -13.50
CA ALA A 17 -2.02 7.44 -13.48
C ALA A 17 -2.96 7.84 -14.64
N ALA A 18 -2.99 9.13 -15.01
CA ALA A 18 -3.77 9.62 -16.14
C ALA A 18 -3.28 9.11 -17.52
N GLN A 19 -2.05 8.60 -17.61
CA GLN A 19 -1.48 8.02 -18.84
C GLN A 19 -1.82 6.54 -19.01
N ALA A 20 -2.42 5.91 -17.98
CA ALA A 20 -2.67 4.48 -17.95
C ALA A 20 -3.52 4.02 -19.13
N ALA A 21 -3.34 2.75 -19.51
CA ALA A 21 -4.14 2.14 -20.54
C ALA A 21 -5.64 2.21 -20.18
N THR A 22 -6.49 2.53 -21.16
CA THR A 22 -7.95 2.39 -21.02
C THR A 22 -8.40 0.93 -21.15
N ASP A 23 -7.45 0.00 -21.14
CA ASP A 23 -7.72 -1.43 -21.19
C ASP A 23 -8.58 -1.81 -19.98
N ARG A 24 -9.41 -2.85 -20.15
CA ARG A 24 -10.17 -3.37 -19.02
C ARG A 24 -9.20 -3.77 -17.92
N LEU A 25 -9.67 -3.66 -16.68
CA LEU A 25 -8.99 -4.19 -15.51
C LEU A 25 -8.95 -5.72 -15.63
N ASP A 26 -8.06 -6.23 -16.49
CA ASP A 26 -8.03 -7.62 -16.90
C ASP A 26 -7.24 -8.44 -15.87
N ARG A 27 -7.91 -9.49 -15.37
CA ARG A 27 -7.46 -10.75 -14.72
C ARG A 27 -6.44 -10.74 -13.58
N ALA A 28 -5.70 -9.67 -13.32
CA ALA A 28 -4.72 -9.66 -12.26
C ALA A 28 -5.45 -9.49 -10.91
N PRO A 29 -5.31 -10.41 -9.93
CA PRO A 29 -6.06 -10.34 -8.69
C PRO A 29 -5.64 -9.09 -7.91
N ALA A 30 -6.55 -8.14 -7.77
CA ALA A 30 -6.47 -7.05 -6.80
C ALA A 30 -7.35 -7.41 -5.60
N PRO A 31 -7.04 -6.93 -4.39
CA PRO A 31 -7.94 -7.09 -3.25
C PRO A 31 -9.31 -6.51 -3.60
N ARG A 32 -10.37 -7.27 -3.34
CA ARG A 32 -11.73 -6.80 -3.66
C ARG A 32 -12.08 -5.55 -2.86
N GLY A 33 -11.63 -5.51 -1.60
CA GLY A 33 -11.79 -4.32 -0.76
C GLY A 33 -11.13 -3.08 -1.35
N PHE A 34 -9.98 -3.20 -2.02
CA PHE A 34 -9.36 -2.07 -2.71
C PHE A 34 -10.20 -1.58 -3.88
N LEU A 35 -10.67 -2.52 -4.72
CA LEU A 35 -11.52 -2.17 -5.86
C LEU A 35 -12.85 -1.54 -5.41
N ALA A 36 -13.44 -2.03 -4.33
CA ALA A 36 -14.65 -1.46 -3.73
C ALA A 36 -14.39 -0.06 -3.16
N TRP A 37 -13.28 0.13 -2.43
CA TRP A 37 -12.83 1.43 -1.94
C TRP A 37 -12.66 2.44 -3.08
N ARG A 38 -12.10 2.01 -4.20
CA ARG A 38 -11.94 2.83 -5.41
C ARG A 38 -13.23 3.00 -6.24
N GLY A 39 -14.35 2.42 -5.82
CA GLY A 39 -15.64 2.50 -6.52
C GLY A 39 -15.65 1.78 -7.87
N VAL A 40 -14.71 0.86 -8.11
CA VAL A 40 -14.62 0.07 -9.35
C VAL A 40 -15.63 -1.08 -9.36
N ILE A 41 -15.88 -1.66 -8.18
CA ILE A 41 -16.89 -2.69 -7.97
C ILE A 41 -17.79 -2.31 -6.81
N GLU A 42 -18.99 -2.88 -6.77
CA GLU A 42 -19.86 -2.80 -5.59
C GLU A 42 -19.25 -3.62 -4.45
N ASN A 43 -19.43 -3.14 -3.22
CA ASN A 43 -19.04 -3.87 -2.03
C ASN A 43 -20.00 -5.05 -1.84
N ASP A 44 -19.59 -6.23 -2.30
CA ASP A 44 -20.40 -7.45 -2.22
C ASP A 44 -19.96 -8.30 -1.01
N ASP A 45 -20.84 -8.37 -0.01
CA ASP A 45 -20.67 -9.20 1.20
C ASP A 45 -20.68 -10.71 0.89
N SER A 46 -20.98 -11.14 -0.33
CA SER A 46 -21.02 -12.56 -0.71
C SER A 46 -19.68 -13.28 -0.51
N ALA A 47 -18.54 -12.58 -0.62
CA ALA A 47 -17.21 -13.17 -0.43
C ALA A 47 -16.98 -13.71 0.99
N GLN A 48 -17.62 -13.10 2.01
CA GLN A 48 -17.55 -13.56 3.40
C GLN A 48 -18.28 -14.90 3.62
N ARG A 49 -19.15 -15.32 2.70
CA ARG A 49 -19.94 -16.55 2.83
C ARG A 49 -19.17 -17.81 2.41
N SER A 50 -17.95 -17.67 1.88
CA SER A 50 -17.16 -18.82 1.39
C SER A 50 -16.60 -19.72 2.51
N GLY A 51 -16.68 -19.30 3.78
CA GLY A 51 -16.20 -20.08 4.94
C GLY A 51 -14.68 -20.18 5.06
N ALA A 52 -13.93 -19.70 4.06
CA ALA A 52 -12.48 -19.55 4.15
C ALA A 52 -12.14 -18.32 4.99
N GLU A 53 -11.17 -18.44 5.90
CA GLU A 53 -10.66 -17.28 6.64
C GLU A 53 -10.11 -16.24 5.64
N PRO A 54 -10.56 -14.97 5.73
CA PRO A 54 -10.10 -13.94 4.83
C PRO A 54 -8.61 -13.70 5.04
N ARG A 55 -7.89 -13.53 3.94
CA ARG A 55 -6.49 -13.11 3.96
C ARG A 55 -6.38 -11.72 4.64
N LEU A 56 -5.36 -11.48 5.45
CA LEU A 56 -5.25 -10.22 6.19
C LEU A 56 -5.16 -8.98 5.26
N ASP A 57 -4.55 -9.04 4.09
CA ASP A 57 -4.59 -7.97 3.08
C ASP A 57 -6.01 -7.64 2.60
N GLU A 58 -6.86 -8.66 2.40
CA GLU A 58 -8.28 -8.47 2.08
C GLU A 58 -9.06 -7.92 3.29
N LEU A 59 -8.73 -8.36 4.50
CA LEU A 59 -9.33 -7.87 5.74
C LEU A 59 -9.02 -6.38 5.95
N LEU A 60 -7.77 -5.97 5.73
CA LEU A 60 -7.35 -4.57 5.83
C LEU A 60 -8.09 -3.71 4.81
N TRP A 61 -8.13 -4.11 3.54
CA TRP A 61 -8.87 -3.38 2.52
C TRP A 61 -10.38 -3.38 2.75
N SER A 62 -10.95 -4.45 3.30
CA SER A 62 -12.36 -4.48 3.71
C SER A 62 -12.63 -3.50 4.85
N ALA A 63 -11.70 -3.36 5.79
CA ALA A 63 -11.81 -2.43 6.90
C ALA A 63 -11.60 -0.96 6.49
N VAL A 64 -10.89 -0.69 5.39
CA VAL A 64 -10.85 0.65 4.79
C VAL A 64 -12.25 1.07 4.31
N CYS A 65 -13.00 0.13 3.72
CA CYS A 65 -14.38 0.39 3.28
C CYS A 65 -15.36 0.47 4.47
N ARG A 66 -15.11 -0.29 5.53
CA ARG A 66 -16.01 -0.48 6.68
C ARG A 66 -15.26 -0.36 8.00
N PRO A 67 -14.85 0.85 8.39
CA PRO A 67 -13.96 1.04 9.53
C PRO A 67 -14.59 0.62 10.86
N GLU A 68 -15.90 0.79 11.04
CA GLU A 68 -16.55 0.49 12.32
C GLU A 68 -16.73 -1.01 12.58
N GLU A 69 -16.90 -1.82 11.53
CA GLU A 69 -17.28 -3.24 11.65
C GLU A 69 -16.10 -4.15 12.02
N LEU A 70 -14.88 -3.81 11.59
CA LEU A 70 -13.73 -4.72 11.64
C LEU A 70 -12.65 -4.30 12.64
N GLY A 71 -12.91 -3.29 13.50
CA GLY A 71 -11.92 -2.76 14.43
C GLY A 71 -11.36 -3.80 15.40
N ALA A 72 -12.23 -4.48 16.14
CA ALA A 72 -11.80 -5.49 17.12
C ALA A 72 -11.06 -6.67 16.48
N SER A 73 -11.50 -7.10 15.29
CA SER A 73 -10.82 -8.17 14.53
C SER A 73 -9.43 -7.75 14.06
N LEU A 74 -9.26 -6.49 13.65
CA LEU A 74 -7.95 -5.96 13.27
C LEU A 74 -7.01 -5.80 14.46
N ASP A 75 -7.49 -5.31 15.60
CA ASP A 75 -6.68 -5.20 16.81
C ASP A 75 -6.14 -6.57 17.26
N GLN A 76 -6.93 -7.63 17.07
CA GLN A 76 -6.47 -9.00 17.32
C GLN A 76 -5.47 -9.50 16.25
N ALA A 77 -5.69 -9.15 14.98
CA ALA A 77 -4.86 -9.60 13.86
C ALA A 77 -3.53 -8.84 13.72
N LEU A 78 -3.47 -7.60 14.21
CA LEU A 78 -2.32 -6.70 14.18
C LEU A 78 -1.84 -6.42 15.61
N PRO A 79 -1.22 -7.39 16.30
CA PRO A 79 -0.69 -7.15 17.63
C PRO A 79 0.34 -6.03 17.59
N GLU A 80 0.44 -5.26 18.68
CA GLU A 80 1.59 -4.36 18.85
C GLU A 80 2.87 -5.20 18.89
N ARG A 81 3.82 -4.90 18.00
CA ARG A 81 5.11 -5.59 17.93
C ARG A 81 6.22 -4.56 18.07
N SER A 82 7.14 -4.82 18.99
CA SER A 82 8.33 -4.00 19.23
C SER A 82 9.42 -4.22 18.18
N ASP A 83 9.48 -5.41 17.60
CA ASP A 83 10.53 -5.79 16.66
C ASP A 83 10.11 -5.51 15.21
N PRO A 84 10.98 -4.90 14.38
CA PRO A 84 10.75 -4.77 12.95
C PRO A 84 10.58 -6.13 12.29
N GLY A 85 9.61 -6.23 11.39
CA GLY A 85 9.27 -7.47 10.69
C GLY A 85 8.29 -7.20 9.55
N PRO A 86 8.09 -8.17 8.66
CA PRO A 86 7.07 -8.05 7.62
C PRO A 86 5.67 -8.11 8.24
N LEU A 87 4.68 -7.58 7.52
CA LEU A 87 3.28 -7.61 7.95
C LEU A 87 2.72 -9.05 7.93
N PHE A 88 3.10 -9.83 6.92
CA PHE A 88 2.79 -11.24 6.77
C PHE A 88 4.06 -12.08 6.95
N PRO A 89 4.04 -13.10 7.82
CA PRO A 89 5.12 -14.07 7.85
C PRO A 89 5.31 -14.71 6.46
N GLN A 90 6.55 -14.75 5.99
CA GLN A 90 6.85 -15.42 4.72
C GLN A 90 6.65 -16.92 4.86
N SER A 91 5.72 -17.49 4.07
CA SER A 91 5.57 -18.94 3.97
C SER A 91 6.68 -19.52 3.09
N ALA A 92 7.23 -20.66 3.49
CA ALA A 92 8.22 -21.41 2.68
C ALA A 92 7.66 -21.84 1.31
N SER A 93 6.33 -21.88 1.13
CA SER A 93 5.67 -22.28 -0.11
C SER A 93 5.32 -21.12 -1.05
N ALA A 94 5.45 -19.86 -0.60
CA ALA A 94 5.12 -18.70 -1.42
C ALA A 94 6.37 -18.19 -2.16
N ALA A 95 6.23 -17.90 -3.45
CA ALA A 95 7.25 -17.17 -4.19
C ALA A 95 7.52 -15.82 -3.51
N ILE A 96 8.78 -15.40 -3.43
CA ILE A 96 9.18 -14.16 -2.77
C ILE A 96 8.45 -12.97 -3.35
N GLU A 97 8.15 -13.00 -4.65
CA GLU A 97 7.50 -11.91 -5.36
C GLU A 97 6.02 -11.77 -4.98
N VAL A 98 5.31 -12.91 -4.93
CA VAL A 98 3.90 -12.97 -4.54
C VAL A 98 3.73 -12.57 -3.07
N TRP A 99 4.65 -13.01 -2.21
CA TRP A 99 4.63 -12.62 -0.81
C TRP A 99 4.98 -11.14 -0.62
N THR A 100 6.02 -10.62 -1.30
CA THR A 100 6.44 -9.21 -1.19
C THR A 100 5.32 -8.29 -1.66
N GLU A 101 4.70 -8.60 -2.81
CA GLU A 101 3.56 -7.84 -3.29
C GLU A 101 2.41 -7.83 -2.28
N ARG A 102 2.13 -8.98 -1.67
CA ARG A 102 1.07 -9.09 -0.67
C ARG A 102 1.39 -8.26 0.57
N ASP A 103 2.63 -8.29 1.05
CA ASP A 103 3.11 -7.48 2.17
C ASP A 103 2.97 -5.99 1.90
N LEU A 104 3.45 -5.52 0.76
CA LEU A 104 3.32 -4.12 0.34
C LEU A 104 1.85 -3.72 0.13
N CYS A 105 1.01 -4.61 -0.40
CA CYS A 105 -0.43 -4.37 -0.54
C CYS A 105 -1.12 -4.20 0.82
N GLY A 106 -0.80 -5.06 1.79
CA GLY A 106 -1.30 -4.92 3.16
C GLY A 106 -0.77 -3.67 3.85
N LEU A 107 0.52 -3.34 3.67
CA LEU A 107 1.15 -2.13 4.19
C LEU A 107 0.47 -0.86 3.65
N HIS A 108 0.11 -0.85 2.36
CA HIS A 108 -0.65 0.23 1.74
C HIS A 108 -2.00 0.44 2.44
N ALA A 109 -2.76 -0.65 2.66
CA ALA A 109 -4.05 -0.60 3.33
C ALA A 109 -3.93 -0.18 4.80
N LEU A 110 -2.92 -0.68 5.51
CA LEU A 110 -2.67 -0.39 6.90
C LEU A 110 -2.35 1.10 7.11
N GLU A 111 -1.55 1.70 6.23
CA GLU A 111 -1.25 3.12 6.32
C GLU A 111 -2.51 3.98 6.13
N ARG A 112 -3.36 3.64 5.16
CA ARG A 112 -4.66 4.30 4.95
C ARG A 112 -5.51 4.21 6.21
N LEU A 113 -5.61 3.02 6.80
CA LEU A 113 -6.36 2.76 8.03
C LEU A 113 -5.82 3.54 9.23
N ALA A 114 -4.49 3.55 9.41
CA ALA A 114 -3.83 4.26 10.49
C ALA A 114 -4.18 5.76 10.46
N ARG A 115 -4.21 6.37 9.27
CA ARG A 115 -4.65 7.76 9.08
C ARG A 115 -6.13 7.97 9.33
N GLN A 116 -6.99 7.15 8.70
CA GLN A 116 -8.45 7.28 8.85
C GLN A 116 -8.89 7.19 10.31
N ARG A 117 -8.22 6.33 11.09
CA ARG A 117 -8.53 6.10 12.52
C ARG A 117 -7.69 6.90 13.49
N ARG A 118 -6.69 7.64 13.01
CA ARG A 118 -5.72 8.37 13.84
C ARG A 118 -5.08 7.46 14.90
N ARG A 119 -4.59 6.30 14.47
CA ARG A 119 -3.98 5.26 15.31
C ARG A 119 -2.45 5.36 15.25
N ASP A 120 -1.85 5.91 16.30
CA ASP A 120 -0.40 6.12 16.39
C ASP A 120 0.37 4.79 16.50
N ASP A 121 -0.21 3.80 17.15
CA ASP A 121 0.32 2.43 17.21
C ASP A 121 0.38 1.77 15.83
N TRP A 122 -0.65 1.92 15.00
CA TRP A 122 -0.63 1.44 13.61
C TRP A 122 0.34 2.24 12.74
N SER A 123 0.46 3.55 12.98
CA SER A 123 1.45 4.38 12.29
C SER A 123 2.89 3.93 12.59
N ARG A 124 3.19 3.60 13.85
CA ARG A 124 4.48 3.00 14.23
C ARG A 124 4.70 1.63 13.58
N LEU A 125 3.66 0.79 13.52
CA LEU A 125 3.74 -0.50 12.83
C LEU A 125 4.06 -0.34 11.34
N VAL A 126 3.40 0.59 10.64
CA VAL A 126 3.68 0.92 9.23
C VAL A 126 5.15 1.29 9.04
N GLN A 127 5.70 2.15 9.90
CA GLN A 127 7.11 2.54 9.83
C GLN A 127 8.05 1.35 10.07
N ASN A 128 7.75 0.48 11.03
CA ASN A 128 8.54 -0.72 11.33
C ASN A 128 8.55 -1.70 10.15
N VAL A 129 7.39 -1.96 9.53
CA VAL A 129 7.29 -2.84 8.35
C VAL A 129 8.03 -2.23 7.16
N ALA A 130 7.87 -0.92 6.91
CA ALA A 130 8.55 -0.23 5.83
C ALA A 130 10.08 -0.29 5.99
N ARG A 131 10.61 -0.04 7.20
CA ARG A 131 12.06 -0.16 7.48
C ARG A 131 12.56 -1.58 7.30
N TRP A 132 11.79 -2.56 7.75
CA TRP A 132 12.15 -3.96 7.54
C TRP A 132 12.27 -4.29 6.04
N HIS A 133 11.37 -3.78 5.19
CA HIS A 133 11.45 -3.96 3.74
C HIS A 133 12.68 -3.31 3.10
N LEU A 134 13.08 -2.12 3.55
CA LEU A 134 14.31 -1.47 3.06
C LEU A 134 15.54 -2.35 3.30
N GLU A 135 15.60 -3.01 4.46
CA GLU A 135 16.73 -3.86 4.84
C GLU A 135 16.70 -5.26 4.20
N HIS A 136 15.51 -5.83 3.98
CA HIS A 136 15.37 -7.27 3.71
C HIS A 136 14.79 -7.62 2.34
N THR A 137 14.16 -6.69 1.63
CA THR A 137 13.57 -6.98 0.31
C THR A 137 14.07 -6.01 -0.73
N GLN A 138 14.22 -6.49 -1.96
CA GLN A 138 14.48 -5.63 -3.09
C GLN A 138 13.15 -5.14 -3.68
N PRO A 139 13.05 -3.87 -4.11
CA PRO A 139 11.82 -3.30 -4.68
C PRO A 139 11.43 -3.94 -6.03
N ASP A 140 12.34 -4.63 -6.72
CA ASP A 140 12.09 -5.41 -7.93
C ASP A 140 11.52 -6.81 -7.66
N ASN A 141 11.46 -7.24 -6.40
CA ASN A 141 10.75 -8.47 -6.04
C ASN A 141 9.23 -8.30 -6.18
N ALA A 142 8.63 -7.11 -6.13
CA ALA A 142 7.18 -6.97 -6.29
C ALA A 142 6.72 -7.27 -7.73
N THR A 143 5.47 -7.72 -7.95
CA THR A 143 4.97 -8.06 -9.30
C THR A 143 4.58 -6.83 -10.15
N ASN A 144 5.47 -5.85 -10.23
CA ASN A 144 5.31 -4.59 -10.99
C ASN A 144 4.09 -3.75 -10.56
N ARG A 145 3.71 -3.80 -9.27
CA ARG A 145 2.64 -2.94 -8.71
C ARG A 145 3.23 -1.97 -7.70
N PRO A 146 2.86 -0.67 -7.72
CA PRO A 146 3.46 0.34 -6.86
C PRO A 146 2.80 0.37 -5.47
N TRP A 147 2.50 -0.80 -4.90
CA TRP A 147 1.90 -0.90 -3.57
C TRP A 147 2.82 -0.25 -2.52
N ALA A 148 2.21 0.42 -1.55
CA ALA A 148 2.87 1.17 -0.48
C ALA A 148 3.94 2.19 -0.89
N LEU A 149 4.08 2.59 -2.17
CA LEU A 149 5.11 3.58 -2.57
C LEU A 149 5.04 4.87 -1.73
N HIS A 150 3.84 5.35 -1.41
CA HIS A 150 3.67 6.57 -0.62
C HIS A 150 4.18 6.43 0.80
N VAL A 151 4.15 5.22 1.37
CA VAL A 151 4.68 4.93 2.70
C VAL A 151 6.18 5.23 2.75
N PHE A 152 6.93 4.81 1.73
CA PHE A 152 8.36 5.07 1.66
C PHE A 152 8.69 6.54 1.38
N LEU A 153 7.87 7.22 0.56
CA LEU A 153 8.00 8.67 0.37
C LEU A 153 7.77 9.44 1.70
N LEU A 154 6.75 9.06 2.47
CA LEU A 154 6.49 9.65 3.78
C LEU A 154 7.62 9.34 4.77
N LEU A 155 8.15 8.12 4.75
CA LEU A 155 9.30 7.75 5.58
C LEU A 155 10.53 8.63 5.28
N SER A 156 10.86 8.85 3.99
CA SER A 156 11.96 9.77 3.62
C SER A 156 11.65 11.25 3.89
N HIS A 157 10.38 11.63 3.98
CA HIS A 157 9.98 12.96 4.46
C HIS A 157 10.17 13.12 5.97
N GLU A 158 9.90 12.07 6.74
CA GLU A 158 9.93 12.06 8.21
C GLU A 158 11.32 11.77 8.81
N SER A 159 12.26 11.24 8.02
CA SER A 159 13.63 10.99 8.48
C SER A 159 14.40 12.28 8.82
N ASP A 160 14.97 12.30 10.02
CA ASP A 160 15.92 13.31 10.50
C ASP A 160 17.12 12.61 11.17
N PRO A 161 18.35 12.64 10.59
CA PRO A 161 18.73 13.36 9.37
C PRO A 161 18.08 12.78 8.10
N PRO A 162 18.08 13.53 6.98
CA PRO A 162 17.51 13.08 5.72
C PRO A 162 18.11 11.74 5.25
N ASP A 163 17.24 10.78 4.99
CA ASP A 163 17.58 9.45 4.47
C ASP A 163 17.08 9.31 3.02
N PRO A 164 17.98 9.12 2.04
CA PRO A 164 17.60 8.95 0.64
C PRO A 164 17.07 7.55 0.31
N GLU A 165 17.35 6.53 1.12
CA GLU A 165 17.05 5.13 0.80
C GLU A 165 15.55 4.86 0.60
N PRO A 166 14.63 5.33 1.48
CA PRO A 166 13.20 5.11 1.26
C PRO A 166 12.70 5.77 -0.03
N ARG A 167 13.26 6.93 -0.40
CA ARG A 167 12.90 7.60 -1.66
C ARG A 167 13.33 6.78 -2.87
N LEU A 168 14.56 6.24 -2.87
CA LEU A 168 15.05 5.38 -3.95
C LEU A 168 14.22 4.09 -4.08
N TYR A 169 13.77 3.54 -2.94
CA TYR A 169 12.87 2.38 -2.93
C TYR A 169 11.54 2.70 -3.61
N ALA A 170 10.94 3.85 -3.27
CA ALA A 170 9.70 4.33 -3.91
C ALA A 170 9.88 4.57 -5.41
N GLU A 171 10.97 5.25 -5.81
CA GLU A 171 11.32 5.48 -7.22
C GLU A 171 11.43 4.16 -7.99
N THR A 172 12.00 3.13 -7.37
CA THR A 172 12.13 1.81 -8.00
C THR A 172 10.78 1.10 -8.13
N LEU A 173 9.92 1.13 -7.11
CA LEU A 173 8.55 0.60 -7.22
C LEU A 173 7.76 1.26 -8.36
N LEU A 174 7.91 2.57 -8.51
CA LEU A 174 7.29 3.34 -9.59
C LEU A 174 7.88 2.96 -10.95
N HIS A 175 9.20 2.83 -11.05
CA HIS A 175 9.85 2.40 -12.29
C HIS A 175 9.37 1.02 -12.73
N ASN A 176 9.33 0.05 -11.80
CA ASN A 176 8.94 -1.33 -12.08
C ASN A 176 7.50 -1.42 -12.62
N CYS A 177 6.57 -0.61 -12.08
CA CYS A 177 5.19 -0.62 -12.58
C CYS A 177 5.01 -0.05 -13.99
N MET A 178 6.02 0.61 -14.53
CA MET A 178 6.02 1.16 -15.89
C MET A 178 6.92 0.38 -16.85
N VAL A 179 7.83 -0.47 -16.37
CA VAL A 179 8.96 -0.97 -17.17
C VAL A 179 8.53 -1.78 -18.40
N MET A 180 7.37 -2.46 -18.34
CA MET A 180 6.85 -3.27 -19.44
C MET A 180 6.11 -2.47 -20.52
N GLN A 181 5.45 -1.37 -20.16
CA GLN A 181 4.54 -0.66 -21.06
C GLN A 181 4.91 0.83 -21.27
N GLY A 182 5.92 1.33 -20.56
CA GLY A 182 6.25 2.76 -20.48
C GLY A 182 5.22 3.59 -19.71
N ARG A 183 4.21 2.94 -19.10
CA ARG A 183 3.11 3.54 -18.35
C ARG A 183 2.54 2.53 -17.36
N PRO A 184 1.81 2.96 -16.32
CA PRO A 184 1.11 2.06 -15.41
C PRO A 184 -0.01 1.29 -16.12
N ASP A 185 -0.24 0.04 -15.70
CA ASP A 185 -1.46 -0.69 -16.04
C ASP A 185 -2.70 -0.09 -15.30
N PRO A 186 -3.94 -0.49 -15.63
CA PRO A 186 -5.13 0.07 -14.98
C PRO A 186 -5.15 -0.06 -13.46
N LEU A 187 -4.61 -1.15 -12.90
CA LEU A 187 -4.58 -1.35 -11.45
C LEU A 187 -3.49 -0.49 -10.80
N GLY A 188 -2.29 -0.47 -11.37
CA GLY A 188 -1.21 0.41 -10.97
C GLY A 188 -1.65 1.87 -10.95
N ALA A 189 -2.41 2.30 -11.96
CA ALA A 189 -2.98 3.65 -12.00
C ALA A 189 -3.88 3.95 -10.80
N LEU A 190 -4.76 3.01 -10.43
CA LEU A 190 -5.60 3.16 -9.24
C LEU A 190 -4.77 3.24 -7.95
N ILE A 191 -3.72 2.43 -7.84
CA ILE A 191 -2.80 2.43 -6.69
C ILE A 191 -2.07 3.79 -6.60
N LEU A 192 -1.63 4.34 -7.74
CA LEU A 192 -0.95 5.64 -7.80
C LEU A 192 -1.90 6.80 -7.42
N ILE A 193 -3.16 6.75 -7.84
CA ILE A 193 -4.18 7.74 -7.43
C ILE A 193 -4.41 7.67 -5.93
N ASP A 194 -4.51 6.47 -5.37
CA ASP A 194 -4.71 6.26 -3.93
C ASP A 194 -3.50 6.79 -3.14
N ALA A 195 -2.28 6.45 -3.58
CA ALA A 195 -1.03 6.94 -3.03
C ALA A 195 -0.93 8.47 -3.06
N ALA A 196 -1.28 9.10 -4.19
CA ALA A 196 -1.27 10.57 -4.32
C ALA A 196 -2.22 11.24 -3.33
N ALA A 197 -3.45 10.72 -3.19
CA ALA A 197 -4.42 11.23 -2.23
C ALA A 197 -3.87 11.17 -0.80
N THR A 198 -3.26 10.04 -0.43
CA THR A 198 -2.63 9.89 0.89
C THR A 198 -1.51 10.89 1.14
N LEU A 199 -0.63 11.12 0.16
CA LEU A 199 0.45 12.10 0.29
C LEU A 199 -0.11 13.51 0.55
N ARG A 200 -1.19 13.89 -0.13
CA ARG A 200 -1.86 15.18 0.10
C ARG A 200 -2.48 15.26 1.49
N GLU A 201 -3.18 14.21 1.93
CA GLU A 201 -3.74 14.11 3.28
C GLU A 201 -2.66 14.25 4.34
N ALA A 202 -1.50 13.62 4.15
CA ALA A 202 -0.40 13.65 5.10
C ALA A 202 0.20 15.06 5.31
N ILE A 203 0.27 15.85 4.23
CA ILE A 203 0.76 17.23 4.30
C ILE A 203 -0.32 18.19 4.81
N GLY A 204 -1.60 17.97 4.46
CA GLY A 204 -2.71 18.82 4.89
C GLY A 204 -3.14 18.61 6.35
N ALA A 205 -2.78 17.48 6.97
CA ALA A 205 -3.12 17.16 8.35
C ALA A 205 -2.10 17.66 9.39
N ARG A 206 -1.06 18.40 8.97
CA ARG A 206 -0.02 18.98 9.85
C ARG A 206 -0.27 20.45 10.16
#